data_AF-A0A353Z4A6-F1
#
_entry.id   AF-A0A353Z4A6-F1
#
_cell.length_a   1.000
_cell.length_b   1.000
_cell.length_c   1.000
_cell.angle_alpha   90.00
_cell.angle_beta   90.00
_cell.angle_gamma   90.00
#
_symmetry.space_group_name_H-M   'P 1'
#
loop_
_entity.id
_entity.type
_entity.pdbx_description
1 polymer ?
#
loop_
_entity_poly.entity_id
_entity_poly.type
_entity_poly.pdbx_seq_one_letter_code
_entity_poly.pdbx_strand_id
1 'polypeptide(L)'
;MAGLKTLLGLYPKTTDYEEKRIELQKEYNALLEFEKSDELKHFKELEETVTSEKFKIKQQEILRLRYKGSEEFNKEKEFQQLSKSKDIKLYLKTAVSEELAVYKQMSESDDLKRLKELEKFVQSEAFLKAKNHYKLSAKKRFEISDLGHTQKQYKQKSKSEEIKGYFKFIGHKLYPNFKEIKDSDKLRRFEELKALVESHEFTSKKHSMKKAEFKESEEGKLWDEFTQLSKAKDVKDYFKLNASHQKKYYDTLHDSDELHAYDDLEKFILSHDFKEQKKAIMEKGFHDTDEYKKFRELEQLKKDENMKIYFKFAKSKELSNYKQIDGSDKLARYHELDAYIKTDEFIDRKAYLTLKPKERWKQSEEYARLDEYNRLKDSEMIKWFFKDFSHKKFDWFRTWNLTFNDEFDGGKLDTKKWLTRYYWGEEMLHNTYSLLDEKHYISDGKNLDFTGSHLKIITRKEKADGLKWNPDLGFVPSEFEYTSGLINSGKSFRQQYGLFEAKIKFANAPKVLNAFWMVGDEQTPHIDVAKANGKCSVGIQTDTETFKKKLSRSKFSGNYFIYAMEWSADKITWSINGLEVASTSKNIPQDEMYVALSAGLYEEIQDGNIPAMEVDWIRCYEKTKKEK
;
A
#
# COMPACT_ATOMS: atom_id res chain seq x y z
N MET A 1 56.55 35.32 -47.36
CA MET A 1 57.30 36.54 -46.97
C MET A 1 57.64 36.43 -45.49
N ALA A 2 58.91 36.59 -45.09
CA ALA A 2 59.30 36.57 -43.68
C ALA A 2 58.66 37.77 -42.94
N GLY A 3 58.03 37.53 -41.79
CA GLY A 3 57.38 38.57 -41.00
C GLY A 3 58.34 39.62 -40.43
N LEU A 4 57.79 40.78 -40.03
CA LEU A 4 58.57 41.89 -39.46
C LEU A 4 59.45 41.47 -38.27
N LYS A 5 58.96 40.55 -37.43
CA LYS A 5 59.71 40.01 -36.27
C LYS A 5 60.94 39.19 -36.69
N THR A 6 60.87 38.42 -37.78
CA THR A 6 62.01 37.67 -38.30
C THR A 6 63.06 38.57 -38.93
N LEU A 7 62.64 39.64 -39.61
CA LEU A 7 63.54 40.65 -40.18
C LEU A 7 64.31 41.41 -39.09
N LEU A 8 63.65 41.73 -37.97
CA LEU A 8 64.28 42.34 -36.79
C LEU A 8 65.05 41.31 -35.93
N GLY A 9 64.85 40.01 -36.17
CA GLY A 9 65.41 38.89 -35.40
C GLY A 9 65.05 38.94 -33.91
N LEU A 10 63.80 39.30 -33.63
CA LEU A 10 63.20 39.24 -32.31
C LEU A 10 62.57 37.85 -32.14
N TYR A 11 63.41 36.85 -31.85
CA TYR A 11 62.97 35.49 -31.56
C TYR A 11 62.34 35.42 -30.16
N PRO A 12 61.25 34.65 -29.97
CA PRO A 12 60.76 34.34 -28.63
C PRO A 12 61.88 33.74 -27.79
N LYS A 13 61.92 34.01 -26.48
CA LYS A 13 62.80 33.27 -25.58
C LYS A 13 62.37 31.81 -25.56
N THR A 14 63.35 30.90 -25.55
CA THR A 14 63.10 29.45 -25.57
C THR A 14 62.27 29.02 -24.37
N THR A 15 62.61 29.55 -23.18
CA THR A 15 61.86 29.32 -21.93
C THR A 15 60.40 29.74 -22.06
N ASP A 16 60.12 30.96 -22.53
CA ASP A 16 58.76 31.48 -22.65
C ASP A 16 57.92 30.67 -23.67
N TYR A 17 58.56 30.12 -24.71
CA TYR A 17 57.91 29.25 -25.68
C TYR A 17 57.57 27.87 -25.09
N GLU A 18 58.50 27.26 -24.37
CA GLU A 18 58.28 25.98 -23.67
C GLU A 18 57.22 26.11 -22.59
N GLU A 19 57.30 27.13 -21.74
CA GLU A 19 56.33 27.38 -20.65
C GLU A 19 54.90 27.51 -21.19
N LYS A 20 54.70 28.26 -22.29
CA LYS A 20 53.39 28.37 -22.95
C LYS A 20 52.88 27.03 -23.47
N ARG A 21 53.75 26.21 -24.07
CA ARG A 21 53.35 24.88 -24.58
C ARG A 21 53.01 23.93 -23.43
N ILE A 22 53.76 23.97 -22.33
CA ILE A 22 53.51 23.18 -21.11
C ILE A 22 52.19 23.58 -20.47
N GLU A 23 51.93 24.89 -20.31
CA GLU A 23 50.68 25.40 -19.73
C GLU A 23 49.46 24.96 -20.56
N LEU A 24 49.54 25.09 -21.89
CA LEU A 24 48.47 24.64 -22.78
C LEU A 24 48.31 23.11 -22.76
N GLN A 25 49.39 22.33 -22.69
CA GLN A 25 49.31 20.87 -22.57
C GLN A 25 48.63 20.47 -21.26
N LYS A 26 48.96 21.13 -20.15
CA LYS A 26 48.33 20.88 -18.85
C LYS A 26 46.84 21.17 -18.89
N GLU A 27 46.45 22.31 -19.46
CA GLU A 27 45.04 22.68 -19.62
C GLU A 27 44.30 21.68 -20.54
N TYR A 28 44.92 21.27 -21.64
CA TYR A 28 44.33 20.28 -22.55
C TYR A 28 44.16 18.90 -21.89
N ASN A 29 45.14 18.46 -21.10
CA ASN A 29 45.04 17.21 -20.35
C ASN A 29 43.91 17.26 -19.32
N ALA A 30 43.74 18.39 -18.63
CA ALA A 30 42.62 18.58 -17.70
C ALA A 30 41.27 18.51 -18.42
N LEU A 31 41.17 19.03 -19.65
CA LEU A 31 39.97 18.91 -20.48
C LEU A 31 39.68 17.45 -20.86
N LEU A 32 40.70 16.69 -21.25
CA LEU A 32 40.57 15.26 -21.58
C LEU A 32 40.22 14.39 -20.36
N GLU A 33 40.70 14.76 -19.19
CA GLU A 33 40.34 14.09 -17.93
C GLU A 33 38.89 14.39 -17.56
N PHE A 34 38.47 15.66 -17.64
CA PHE A 34 37.08 16.05 -17.37
C PHE A 34 36.10 15.49 -18.40
N GLU A 35 36.50 15.32 -19.66
CA GLU A 35 35.71 14.65 -20.70
C GLU A 35 35.27 13.23 -20.28
N LYS A 36 36.12 12.54 -19.52
CA LYS A 36 35.91 11.18 -19.02
C LYS A 36 35.31 11.13 -17.62
N SER A 37 34.98 12.27 -17.03
CA SER A 37 34.47 12.36 -15.66
C SER A 37 33.02 11.88 -15.54
N ASP A 38 32.69 11.30 -14.39
CA ASP A 38 31.31 10.94 -14.04
C ASP A 38 30.41 12.18 -13.94
N GLU A 39 30.97 13.34 -13.56
CA GLU A 39 30.25 14.61 -13.49
C GLU A 39 29.72 15.05 -14.87
N LEU A 40 30.58 15.06 -15.89
CA LEU A 40 30.16 15.41 -17.26
C LEU A 40 29.19 14.36 -17.83
N LYS A 41 29.40 13.09 -17.51
CA LYS A 41 28.49 12.01 -17.90
C LYS A 41 27.09 12.23 -17.31
N HIS A 42 27.00 12.44 -16.01
CA HIS A 42 25.74 12.72 -15.30
C HIS A 42 25.06 13.99 -15.83
N PHE A 43 25.83 15.05 -16.09
CA PHE A 43 25.29 16.26 -16.72
C PHE A 43 24.63 15.97 -18.07
N LYS A 44 25.26 15.17 -18.94
CA LYS A 44 24.70 14.79 -20.25
C LYS A 44 23.44 13.92 -20.11
N GLU A 45 23.42 12.98 -19.17
CA GLU A 45 22.26 12.14 -18.89
C GLU A 45 21.06 12.97 -18.36
N LEU A 46 21.33 13.94 -17.49
CA LEU A 46 20.33 14.89 -17.03
C LEU A 46 19.83 15.77 -18.17
N GLU A 47 20.72 16.29 -19.02
CA GLU A 47 20.36 17.10 -20.19
C GLU A 47 19.42 16.34 -21.12
N GLU A 48 19.77 15.10 -21.47
CA GLU A 48 18.93 14.23 -22.30
C GLU A 48 17.56 14.02 -21.66
N THR A 49 17.54 13.75 -20.35
CA THR A 49 16.29 13.53 -19.60
C THR A 49 15.41 14.78 -19.59
N VAL A 50 15.94 15.94 -19.17
CA VAL A 50 15.15 17.16 -18.96
C VAL A 50 14.74 17.86 -20.25
N THR A 51 15.45 17.60 -21.35
CA THR A 51 15.10 18.13 -22.69
C THR A 51 14.15 17.21 -23.45
N SER A 52 13.96 15.97 -23.00
CA SER A 52 13.10 14.98 -23.64
C SER A 52 11.63 15.40 -23.70
N GLU A 53 10.92 14.94 -24.73
CA GLU A 53 9.49 15.17 -24.85
C GLU A 53 8.69 14.52 -23.72
N LYS A 54 9.15 13.35 -23.25
CA LYS A 54 8.57 12.65 -22.10
C LYS A 54 8.58 13.51 -20.83
N PHE A 55 9.69 14.22 -20.58
CA PHE A 55 9.79 15.12 -19.44
C PHE A 55 8.83 16.31 -19.54
N LYS A 56 8.71 16.92 -20.73
CA LYS A 56 7.75 18.00 -20.98
C LYS A 56 6.30 17.56 -20.78
N ILE A 57 5.94 16.37 -21.28
CA ILE A 57 4.60 15.79 -21.06
C ILE A 57 4.35 15.62 -19.57
N LYS A 58 5.31 15.04 -18.84
CA LYS A 58 5.19 14.80 -17.40
C LYS A 58 5.04 16.10 -16.59
N GLN A 59 5.80 17.13 -16.96
CA GLN A 59 5.65 18.47 -16.39
C GLN A 59 4.22 19.01 -16.61
N GLN A 60 3.68 18.90 -17.83
CA GLN A 60 2.33 19.35 -18.14
C GLN A 60 1.26 18.54 -17.39
N GLU A 61 1.44 17.23 -17.22
CA GLU A 61 0.55 16.38 -16.42
C GLU A 61 0.48 16.89 -14.97
N ILE A 62 1.63 17.09 -14.34
CA ILE A 62 1.72 17.56 -12.94
C ILE A 62 1.07 18.94 -12.79
N LEU A 63 1.33 19.87 -13.72
CA LEU A 63 0.75 21.21 -13.70
C LEU A 63 -0.78 21.22 -13.89
N ARG A 64 -1.34 20.21 -14.57
CA ARG A 64 -2.78 20.10 -14.84
C ARG A 64 -3.56 19.36 -13.75
N LEU A 65 -2.86 18.64 -12.86
CA LEU A 65 -3.48 17.96 -11.72
C LEU A 65 -4.27 18.97 -10.87
N ARG A 66 -5.42 18.55 -10.39
CA ARG A 66 -6.34 19.40 -9.62
C ARG A 66 -7.24 18.52 -8.78
N TYR A 67 -7.57 19.00 -7.58
CA TYR A 67 -8.49 18.27 -6.71
C TYR A 67 -9.88 18.14 -7.36
N LYS A 68 -10.43 19.22 -7.91
CA LYS A 68 -11.75 19.17 -8.58
C LYS A 68 -11.72 18.28 -9.82
N GLY A 69 -12.57 17.24 -9.82
CA GLY A 69 -12.67 16.25 -10.90
C GLY A 69 -11.72 15.06 -10.75
N SER A 70 -10.92 15.01 -9.67
CA SER A 70 -10.16 13.82 -9.27
C SER A 70 -11.08 12.74 -8.69
N GLU A 71 -10.57 11.50 -8.58
CA GLU A 71 -11.28 10.39 -7.95
C GLU A 71 -11.55 10.69 -6.47
N GLU A 72 -10.55 11.25 -5.79
CA GLU A 72 -10.58 11.64 -4.37
C GLU A 72 -11.70 12.67 -4.13
N PHE A 73 -11.81 13.68 -5.00
CA PHE A 73 -12.90 14.65 -4.95
C PHE A 73 -14.28 14.00 -5.19
N ASN A 74 -14.38 13.05 -6.11
CA ASN A 74 -15.64 12.36 -6.38
C ASN A 74 -16.09 11.52 -5.19
N LYS A 75 -15.16 10.79 -4.55
CA LYS A 75 -15.40 10.02 -3.31
C LYS A 75 -15.81 10.92 -2.15
N GLU A 76 -15.11 12.03 -1.91
CA GLU A 76 -15.50 13.00 -0.88
C GLU A 76 -16.88 13.61 -1.17
N LYS A 77 -17.16 13.96 -2.42
CA LYS A 77 -18.46 14.49 -2.82
C LYS A 77 -19.58 13.48 -2.62
N GLU A 78 -19.35 12.21 -2.97
CA GLU A 78 -20.28 11.10 -2.73
C GLU A 78 -20.56 10.91 -1.24
N PHE A 79 -19.51 10.90 -0.40
CA PHE A 79 -19.65 10.87 1.05
C PHE A 79 -20.47 12.06 1.57
N GLN A 80 -20.19 13.27 1.09
CA GLN A 80 -20.95 14.47 1.48
C GLN A 80 -22.42 14.38 1.06
N GLN A 81 -22.74 13.70 -0.04
CA GLN A 81 -24.13 13.45 -0.45
C GLN A 81 -24.80 12.39 0.44
N LEU A 82 -24.12 11.27 0.69
CA LEU A 82 -24.63 10.19 1.56
C LEU A 82 -24.81 10.65 3.01
N SER A 83 -23.84 11.37 3.56
CA SER A 83 -23.92 11.97 4.90
C SER A 83 -25.05 12.99 5.04
N LYS A 84 -25.46 13.65 3.94
CA LYS A 84 -26.62 14.56 3.89
C LYS A 84 -27.95 13.85 3.67
N SER A 85 -27.92 12.58 3.25
CA SER A 85 -29.11 11.78 2.94
C SER A 85 -29.99 11.62 4.18
N LYS A 86 -31.28 11.89 4.05
CA LYS A 86 -32.23 11.90 5.18
C LYS A 86 -32.34 10.53 5.85
N ASP A 87 -32.36 9.46 5.06
CA ASP A 87 -32.45 8.07 5.49
C ASP A 87 -31.19 7.60 6.26
N ILE A 88 -29.98 7.92 5.78
CA ILE A 88 -28.72 7.64 6.47
C ILE A 88 -28.65 8.41 7.79
N LYS A 89 -28.97 9.71 7.78
CA LYS A 89 -29.03 10.51 9.02
C LYS A 89 -30.03 9.93 10.03
N LEU A 90 -31.22 9.55 9.55
CA LEU A 90 -32.24 8.95 10.40
C LEU A 90 -31.78 7.59 10.92
N TYR A 91 -31.13 6.77 10.10
CA TYR A 91 -30.54 5.49 10.49
C TYR A 91 -29.51 5.71 11.59
N LEU A 92 -28.49 6.56 11.38
CA LEU A 92 -27.42 6.81 12.35
C LEU A 92 -27.98 7.33 13.68
N LYS A 93 -28.98 8.21 13.63
CA LYS A 93 -29.69 8.68 14.83
C LYS A 93 -30.45 7.54 15.54
N THR A 94 -31.12 6.68 14.77
CA THR A 94 -31.93 5.58 15.31
C THR A 94 -31.05 4.45 15.87
N ALA A 95 -29.91 4.19 15.22
CA ALA A 95 -28.97 3.13 15.60
C ALA A 95 -28.41 3.30 17.02
N VAL A 96 -28.30 4.55 17.49
CA VAL A 96 -27.85 4.90 18.84
C VAL A 96 -28.99 5.33 19.77
N SER A 97 -30.25 5.18 19.35
CA SER A 97 -31.39 5.65 20.13
C SER A 97 -31.78 4.66 21.24
N GLU A 98 -32.21 5.20 22.37
CA GLU A 98 -32.67 4.40 23.51
C GLU A 98 -33.92 3.58 23.13
N GLU A 99 -34.80 4.10 22.29
CA GLU A 99 -35.99 3.39 21.82
C GLU A 99 -35.65 2.14 21.01
N LEU A 100 -34.59 2.17 20.18
CA LEU A 100 -34.13 0.98 19.47
C LEU A 100 -33.54 -0.06 20.43
N ALA A 101 -32.78 0.39 21.44
CA ALA A 101 -32.24 -0.50 22.46
C ALA A 101 -33.36 -1.19 23.25
N VAL A 102 -34.34 -0.43 23.74
CA VAL A 102 -35.55 -0.96 24.41
C VAL A 102 -36.32 -1.89 23.48
N TYR A 103 -36.45 -1.54 22.19
CA TYR A 103 -37.13 -2.41 21.23
C TYR A 103 -36.44 -3.76 21.08
N LYS A 104 -35.11 -3.79 20.92
CA LYS A 104 -34.32 -5.02 20.81
C LYS A 104 -34.46 -5.85 22.11
N GLN A 105 -34.26 -5.22 23.26
CA GLN A 105 -34.40 -5.88 24.57
C GLN A 105 -35.81 -6.48 24.77
N MET A 106 -36.86 -5.70 24.52
CA MET A 106 -38.24 -6.15 24.68
C MET A 106 -38.65 -7.19 23.65
N SER A 107 -38.06 -7.18 22.45
CA SER A 107 -38.37 -8.18 21.42
C SER A 107 -38.02 -9.60 21.84
N GLU A 108 -37.05 -9.76 22.75
CA GLU A 108 -36.57 -11.04 23.28
C GLU A 108 -37.10 -11.32 24.70
N SER A 109 -37.78 -10.38 25.34
CA SER A 109 -38.17 -10.47 26.74
C SER A 109 -39.30 -11.50 26.99
N ASP A 110 -39.23 -12.16 28.14
CA ASP A 110 -40.28 -13.08 28.57
C ASP A 110 -41.58 -12.34 28.89
N ASP A 111 -41.51 -11.08 29.33
CA ASP A 111 -42.69 -10.24 29.54
C ASP A 111 -43.47 -10.01 28.25
N LEU A 112 -42.81 -9.80 27.10
CA LEU A 112 -43.50 -9.65 25.81
C LEU A 112 -44.12 -10.98 25.38
N LYS A 113 -43.43 -12.11 25.59
CA LYS A 113 -43.99 -13.45 25.33
C LYS A 113 -45.22 -13.70 26.19
N ARG A 114 -45.12 -13.39 27.49
CA ARG A 114 -46.19 -13.54 28.48
C ARG A 114 -47.38 -12.63 28.16
N LEU A 115 -47.14 -11.39 27.78
CA LEU A 115 -48.20 -10.48 27.33
C LEU A 115 -48.95 -11.07 26.13
N LYS A 116 -48.24 -11.55 25.10
CA LYS A 116 -48.87 -12.16 23.91
C LYS A 116 -49.68 -13.41 24.26
N GLU A 117 -49.16 -14.25 25.16
CA GLU A 117 -49.86 -15.43 25.68
C GLU A 117 -51.16 -15.03 26.38
N LEU A 118 -51.08 -14.04 27.27
CA LEU A 118 -52.22 -13.52 28.02
C LEU A 118 -53.25 -12.84 27.10
N GLU A 119 -52.82 -12.10 26.07
CA GLU A 119 -53.71 -11.52 25.06
C GLU A 119 -54.51 -12.60 24.32
N LYS A 120 -53.85 -13.70 23.95
CA LYS A 120 -54.52 -14.86 23.36
C LYS A 120 -55.46 -15.54 24.36
N PHE A 121 -55.04 -15.66 25.62
CA PHE A 121 -55.85 -16.27 26.68
C PHE A 121 -57.14 -15.49 26.96
N VAL A 122 -57.10 -14.15 27.05
CA VAL A 122 -58.31 -13.35 27.31
C VAL A 122 -59.30 -13.34 26.12
N GLN A 123 -58.83 -13.74 24.93
CA GLN A 123 -59.68 -13.99 23.76
C GLN A 123 -60.19 -15.43 23.70
N SER A 124 -59.70 -16.33 24.54
CA SER A 124 -60.09 -17.74 24.53
C SER A 124 -61.53 -17.96 24.99
N GLU A 125 -62.13 -19.03 24.48
CA GLU A 125 -63.47 -19.44 24.88
C GLU A 125 -63.56 -19.71 26.40
N ALA A 126 -62.51 -20.26 27.00
CA ALA A 126 -62.43 -20.52 28.43
C ALA A 126 -62.57 -19.23 29.26
N PHE A 127 -61.80 -18.19 28.94
CA PHE A 127 -61.90 -16.90 29.62
C PHE A 127 -63.26 -16.23 29.40
N LEU A 128 -63.78 -16.25 28.17
CA LEU A 128 -65.09 -15.68 27.86
C LEU A 128 -66.22 -16.40 28.62
N LYS A 129 -66.16 -17.73 28.71
CA LYS A 129 -67.09 -18.54 29.52
C LYS A 129 -67.01 -18.15 31.00
N ALA A 130 -65.82 -18.09 31.57
CA ALA A 130 -65.64 -17.67 32.98
C ALA A 130 -66.18 -16.25 33.22
N LYS A 131 -65.79 -15.29 32.38
CA LYS A 131 -66.26 -13.90 32.47
C LYS A 131 -67.78 -13.80 32.34
N ASN A 132 -68.39 -14.52 31.40
CA ASN A 132 -69.84 -14.51 31.20
C ASN A 132 -70.59 -15.23 32.32
N HIS A 133 -70.03 -16.31 32.89
CA HIS A 133 -70.61 -16.99 34.05
C HIS A 133 -70.80 -16.02 35.23
N TYR A 134 -69.81 -15.17 35.50
CA TYR A 134 -69.89 -14.16 36.56
C TYR A 134 -70.65 -12.87 36.20
N LYS A 135 -71.11 -12.71 34.95
CA LYS A 135 -72.12 -11.67 34.60
C LYS A 135 -73.52 -12.04 35.11
N LEU A 136 -73.80 -13.33 35.33
CA LEU A 136 -75.05 -13.76 35.94
C LEU A 136 -75.12 -13.23 37.38
N SER A 137 -76.33 -12.90 37.85
CA SER A 137 -76.52 -12.50 39.25
C SER A 137 -76.11 -13.63 40.20
N ALA A 138 -75.66 -13.29 41.42
CA ALA A 138 -75.28 -14.28 42.44
C ALA A 138 -76.39 -15.33 42.67
N LYS A 139 -77.65 -14.87 42.67
CA LYS A 139 -78.83 -15.74 42.72
C LYS A 139 -78.87 -16.71 41.54
N LYS A 140 -78.67 -16.23 40.32
CA LYS A 140 -78.72 -17.07 39.12
C LYS A 140 -77.59 -18.09 39.06
N ARG A 141 -76.37 -17.70 39.48
CA ARG A 141 -75.22 -18.62 39.60
C ARG A 141 -75.49 -19.74 40.59
N PHE A 142 -76.04 -19.39 41.75
CA PHE A 142 -76.47 -20.38 42.73
C PHE A 142 -77.55 -21.30 42.14
N GLU A 143 -78.59 -20.78 41.49
CA GLU A 143 -79.68 -21.58 40.91
C GLU A 143 -79.24 -22.62 39.86
N ILE A 144 -78.16 -22.36 39.11
CA ILE A 144 -77.61 -23.27 38.09
C ILE A 144 -76.46 -24.14 38.61
N SER A 145 -76.05 -23.96 39.87
CA SER A 145 -75.06 -24.82 40.51
C SER A 145 -75.72 -26.12 40.97
N ASP A 146 -74.92 -27.17 41.16
CA ASP A 146 -75.40 -28.44 41.72
C ASP A 146 -76.13 -28.22 43.05
N LEU A 147 -75.61 -27.34 43.90
CA LEU A 147 -76.22 -26.98 45.18
C LEU A 147 -77.59 -26.27 45.03
N GLY A 148 -77.74 -25.43 44.01
CA GLY A 148 -79.02 -24.82 43.66
C GLY A 148 -80.02 -25.82 43.09
N HIS A 149 -79.54 -26.77 42.29
CA HIS A 149 -80.34 -27.89 41.81
C HIS A 149 -80.84 -28.76 42.97
N THR A 150 -79.99 -29.10 43.94
CA THR A 150 -80.37 -29.82 45.17
C THR A 150 -81.43 -29.05 45.97
N GLN A 151 -81.28 -27.73 46.15
CA GLN A 151 -82.30 -26.91 46.81
C GLN A 151 -83.61 -26.83 46.03
N LYS A 152 -83.55 -26.83 44.69
CA LYS A 152 -84.73 -26.87 43.83
C LYS A 152 -85.45 -28.21 43.94
N GLN A 153 -84.72 -29.33 43.92
CA GLN A 153 -85.27 -30.67 44.12
C GLN A 153 -85.96 -30.80 45.48
N TYR A 154 -85.32 -30.31 46.56
CA TYR A 154 -85.94 -30.27 47.88
C TYR A 154 -87.27 -29.49 47.86
N LYS A 155 -87.26 -28.28 47.28
CA LYS A 155 -88.47 -27.44 47.17
C LYS A 155 -89.57 -28.07 46.32
N GLN A 156 -89.21 -28.91 45.34
CA GLN A 156 -90.17 -29.65 44.53
C GLN A 156 -90.77 -30.82 45.32
N LYS A 157 -89.93 -31.64 45.96
CA LYS A 157 -90.36 -32.77 46.79
C LYS A 157 -91.18 -32.31 48.00
N SER A 158 -90.77 -31.26 48.73
CA SER A 158 -91.57 -30.71 49.85
C SER A 158 -92.94 -30.17 49.43
N LYS A 159 -93.11 -29.88 48.13
CA LYS A 159 -94.39 -29.44 47.57
C LYS A 159 -95.24 -30.56 46.99
N SER A 160 -94.71 -31.77 46.88
CA SER A 160 -95.45 -32.90 46.31
C SER A 160 -96.67 -33.23 47.17
N GLU A 161 -97.74 -33.67 46.54
CA GLU A 161 -98.99 -34.00 47.25
C GLU A 161 -98.79 -35.22 48.16
N GLU A 162 -97.86 -36.10 47.82
CA GLU A 162 -97.46 -37.27 48.58
C GLU A 162 -96.80 -36.86 49.91
N ILE A 163 -95.73 -36.05 49.86
CA ILE A 163 -95.01 -35.58 51.05
C ILE A 163 -95.93 -34.70 51.92
N LYS A 164 -96.65 -33.74 51.33
CA LYS A 164 -97.62 -32.91 52.07
C LYS A 164 -98.74 -33.73 52.69
N GLY A 165 -99.24 -34.72 51.95
CA GLY A 165 -100.31 -35.59 52.38
C GLY A 165 -99.88 -36.45 53.56
N TYR A 166 -98.68 -37.00 53.50
CA TYR A 166 -98.03 -37.73 54.59
C TYR A 166 -97.89 -36.86 55.84
N PHE A 167 -97.26 -35.69 55.73
CA PHE A 167 -97.07 -34.78 56.87
C PHE A 167 -98.39 -34.24 57.44
N LYS A 168 -99.43 -34.03 56.60
CA LYS A 168 -100.78 -33.71 57.07
C LYS A 168 -101.43 -34.86 57.84
N PHE A 169 -101.21 -36.10 57.41
CA PHE A 169 -101.76 -37.28 58.09
C PHE A 169 -101.11 -37.46 59.46
N ILE A 170 -99.77 -37.45 59.54
CA ILE A 170 -99.05 -37.61 60.81
C ILE A 170 -99.18 -36.39 61.73
N GLY A 171 -99.39 -35.20 61.14
CA GLY A 171 -99.66 -33.96 61.89
C GLY A 171 -101.12 -33.80 62.33
N HIS A 172 -102.01 -34.72 61.96
CA HIS A 172 -103.41 -34.62 62.35
C HIS A 172 -103.58 -34.84 63.86
N LYS A 173 -104.48 -34.09 64.51
CA LYS A 173 -104.70 -34.18 65.97
C LYS A 173 -105.11 -35.56 66.49
N LEU A 174 -105.64 -36.42 65.62
CA LEU A 174 -106.02 -37.80 65.94
C LEU A 174 -104.91 -38.81 65.63
N TYR A 175 -103.79 -38.39 65.06
CA TYR A 175 -102.70 -39.29 64.67
C TYR A 175 -102.05 -40.03 65.84
N PRO A 176 -101.80 -39.41 67.01
CA PRO A 176 -101.29 -40.15 68.17
C PRO A 176 -102.20 -41.34 68.52
N ASN A 177 -103.52 -41.09 68.56
CA ASN A 177 -104.52 -42.12 68.79
C ASN A 177 -104.57 -43.15 67.63
N PHE A 178 -104.39 -42.72 66.38
CA PHE A 178 -104.29 -43.64 65.25
C PHE A 178 -103.09 -44.58 65.39
N LYS A 179 -101.91 -44.05 65.72
CA LYS A 179 -100.69 -44.82 65.93
C LYS A 179 -100.80 -45.80 67.09
N GLU A 180 -101.49 -45.40 68.16
CA GLU A 180 -101.71 -46.24 69.34
C GLU A 180 -102.74 -47.36 69.08
N ILE A 181 -103.81 -47.06 68.35
CA ILE A 181 -104.92 -48.00 68.13
C ILE A 181 -104.67 -48.93 66.93
N LYS A 182 -103.93 -48.52 65.89
CA LYS A 182 -103.77 -49.26 64.61
C LYS A 182 -103.31 -50.71 64.78
N ASP A 183 -102.47 -50.96 65.78
CA ASP A 183 -101.92 -52.28 66.08
C ASP A 183 -102.39 -52.81 67.46
N SER A 184 -103.43 -52.21 68.03
CA SER A 184 -103.92 -52.57 69.37
C SER A 184 -104.83 -53.80 69.35
N ASP A 185 -104.74 -54.63 70.40
CA ASP A 185 -105.67 -55.76 70.62
C ASP A 185 -107.13 -55.29 70.68
N LYS A 186 -107.34 -54.05 71.15
CA LYS A 186 -108.65 -53.41 71.22
C LYS A 186 -109.28 -53.20 69.83
N LEU A 187 -108.50 -52.75 68.84
CA LEU A 187 -108.97 -52.61 67.46
C LEU A 187 -109.23 -53.98 66.84
N ARG A 188 -108.33 -54.95 67.05
CA ARG A 188 -108.50 -56.31 66.55
C ARG A 188 -109.80 -56.93 67.08
N ARG A 189 -110.06 -56.82 68.39
CA ARG A 189 -111.30 -57.28 69.02
C ARG A 189 -112.53 -56.57 68.45
N PHE A 190 -112.43 -55.27 68.17
CA PHE A 190 -113.51 -54.52 67.52
C PHE A 190 -113.81 -55.06 66.11
N GLU A 191 -112.78 -55.30 65.29
CA GLU A 191 -112.95 -55.81 63.92
C GLU A 191 -113.47 -57.25 63.88
N GLU A 192 -112.97 -58.12 64.78
CA GLU A 192 -113.49 -59.49 65.00
C GLU A 192 -114.97 -59.46 65.34
N LEU A 193 -115.35 -58.65 66.34
CA LEU A 193 -116.75 -58.51 66.74
C LEU A 193 -117.59 -57.90 65.63
N LYS A 194 -117.08 -56.91 64.90
CA LYS A 194 -117.77 -56.30 63.76
C LYS A 194 -118.12 -57.34 62.71
N ALA A 195 -117.13 -58.13 62.29
CA ALA A 195 -117.32 -59.19 61.31
C ALA A 195 -118.33 -60.24 61.81
N LEU A 196 -118.28 -60.59 63.09
CA LEU A 196 -119.22 -61.52 63.71
C LEU A 196 -120.65 -60.97 63.73
N VAL A 197 -120.86 -59.73 64.21
CA VAL A 197 -122.20 -59.15 64.33
C VAL A 197 -122.84 -58.79 62.98
N GLU A 198 -122.02 -58.53 61.97
CA GLU A 198 -122.46 -58.29 60.59
C GLU A 198 -122.70 -59.60 59.81
N SER A 199 -122.35 -60.76 60.39
CA SER A 199 -122.57 -62.06 59.76
C SER A 199 -124.06 -62.38 59.58
N HIS A 200 -124.37 -63.15 58.53
CA HIS A 200 -125.74 -63.56 58.23
C HIS A 200 -126.36 -64.40 59.36
N GLU A 201 -125.55 -65.23 60.00
CA GLU A 201 -126.00 -66.09 61.10
C GLU A 201 -126.41 -65.27 62.32
N PHE A 202 -125.57 -64.30 62.71
CA PHE A 202 -125.83 -63.42 63.84
C PHE A 202 -127.06 -62.54 63.60
N THR A 203 -127.18 -61.96 62.41
CA THR A 203 -128.32 -61.12 62.03
C THR A 203 -129.63 -61.92 61.97
N SER A 204 -129.61 -63.14 61.45
CA SER A 204 -130.79 -64.01 61.43
C SER A 204 -131.26 -64.37 62.83
N LYS A 205 -130.34 -64.76 63.72
CA LYS A 205 -130.63 -65.03 65.14
C LYS A 205 -131.23 -63.82 65.84
N LYS A 206 -130.72 -62.61 65.58
CA LYS A 206 -131.24 -61.39 66.18
C LYS A 206 -132.70 -61.10 65.79
N HIS A 207 -133.10 -61.41 64.56
CA HIS A 207 -134.46 -61.16 64.06
C HIS A 207 -135.47 -62.21 64.53
N SER A 208 -135.04 -63.44 64.78
CA SER A 208 -135.93 -64.51 65.26
C SER A 208 -136.31 -64.38 66.74
N MET A 209 -135.58 -63.56 67.51
CA MET A 209 -135.80 -63.35 68.94
C MET A 209 -136.61 -62.07 69.22
N LYS A 210 -137.47 -62.09 70.24
CA LYS A 210 -138.08 -60.86 70.76
C LYS A 210 -137.01 -60.01 71.45
N LYS A 211 -137.12 -58.68 71.34
CA LYS A 211 -136.08 -57.72 71.80
C LYS A 211 -135.59 -57.92 73.24
N ALA A 212 -136.48 -58.32 74.16
CA ALA A 212 -136.12 -58.58 75.55
C ALA A 212 -135.30 -59.87 75.71
N GLU A 213 -135.58 -60.91 74.92
CA GLU A 213 -134.84 -62.18 74.92
C GLU A 213 -133.48 -62.03 74.24
N PHE A 214 -133.39 -61.31 73.12
CA PHE A 214 -132.10 -61.08 72.44
C PHE A 214 -131.09 -60.39 73.36
N LYS A 215 -131.55 -59.44 74.20
CA LYS A 215 -130.67 -58.68 75.08
C LYS A 215 -130.01 -59.54 76.18
N GLU A 216 -130.69 -60.59 76.63
CA GLU A 216 -130.19 -61.53 77.65
C GLU A 216 -129.37 -62.68 77.03
N SER A 217 -129.39 -62.86 75.69
CA SER A 217 -128.66 -63.93 75.02
C SER A 217 -127.16 -63.65 74.90
N GLU A 218 -126.37 -64.69 74.59
CA GLU A 218 -124.94 -64.56 74.32
C GLU A 218 -124.69 -63.64 73.09
N GLU A 219 -125.53 -63.72 72.06
CA GLU A 219 -125.51 -62.78 70.94
C GLU A 219 -125.85 -61.35 71.39
N GLY A 220 -126.78 -61.17 72.34
CA GLY A 220 -127.05 -59.87 72.98
C GLY A 220 -125.82 -59.25 73.64
N LYS A 221 -125.08 -60.05 74.41
CA LYS A 221 -123.84 -59.60 75.10
C LYS A 221 -122.74 -59.22 74.11
N LEU A 222 -122.52 -60.03 73.07
CA LEU A 222 -121.54 -59.73 72.01
C LEU A 222 -121.93 -58.48 71.20
N TRP A 223 -123.23 -58.30 70.94
CA TRP A 223 -123.74 -57.08 70.34
C TRP A 223 -123.51 -55.85 71.23
N ASP A 224 -123.69 -55.98 72.53
CA ASP A 224 -123.43 -54.90 73.49
C ASP A 224 -121.93 -54.58 73.58
N GLU A 225 -121.03 -55.58 73.60
CA GLU A 225 -119.57 -55.40 73.57
C GLU A 225 -119.13 -54.67 72.28
N PHE A 226 -119.59 -55.13 71.12
CA PHE A 226 -119.38 -54.45 69.84
C PHE A 226 -119.93 -53.02 69.87
N THR A 227 -121.12 -52.84 70.44
CA THR A 227 -121.76 -51.51 70.54
C THR A 227 -120.97 -50.58 71.46
N GLN A 228 -120.37 -51.09 72.55
CA GLN A 228 -119.51 -50.31 73.44
C GLN A 228 -118.19 -49.95 72.75
N LEU A 229 -117.52 -50.90 72.11
CA LEU A 229 -116.27 -50.65 71.38
C LEU A 229 -116.49 -49.73 70.16
N SER A 230 -117.58 -49.90 69.41
CA SER A 230 -117.97 -48.99 68.31
C SER A 230 -118.25 -47.58 68.80
N LYS A 231 -118.69 -47.43 70.06
CA LYS A 231 -118.96 -46.14 70.69
C LYS A 231 -117.73 -45.52 71.35
N ALA A 232 -116.70 -46.32 71.63
CA ALA A 232 -115.48 -45.88 72.28
C ALA A 232 -114.81 -44.78 71.46
N LYS A 233 -114.48 -43.68 72.14
CA LYS A 233 -114.00 -42.45 71.48
C LYS A 233 -112.70 -42.68 70.72
N ASP A 234 -111.78 -43.44 71.30
CA ASP A 234 -110.49 -43.82 70.71
C ASP A 234 -110.64 -44.70 69.45
N VAL A 235 -111.54 -45.69 69.46
CA VAL A 235 -111.84 -46.52 68.28
C VAL A 235 -112.49 -45.67 67.18
N LYS A 236 -113.45 -44.80 67.53
CA LYS A 236 -114.07 -43.85 66.59
C LYS A 236 -113.05 -42.88 66.00
N ASP A 237 -112.17 -42.33 66.82
CA ASP A 237 -111.14 -41.38 66.40
C ASP A 237 -110.10 -42.06 65.49
N TYR A 238 -109.76 -43.32 65.76
CA TYR A 238 -108.96 -44.17 64.85
C TYR A 238 -109.64 -44.29 63.49
N PHE A 239 -110.88 -44.79 63.42
CA PHE A 239 -111.57 -44.97 62.15
C PHE A 239 -111.82 -43.65 61.41
N LYS A 240 -112.02 -42.56 62.14
CA LYS A 240 -112.18 -41.22 61.56
C LYS A 240 -110.93 -40.76 60.83
N LEU A 241 -109.75 -41.03 61.37
CA LEU A 241 -108.49 -40.73 60.69
C LEU A 241 -108.14 -41.79 59.64
N ASN A 242 -108.42 -43.07 59.91
CA ASN A 242 -108.20 -44.19 58.99
C ASN A 242 -109.00 -44.03 57.69
N ALA A 243 -110.23 -43.50 57.77
CA ALA A 243 -111.07 -43.19 56.61
C ALA A 243 -110.72 -41.85 55.92
N SER A 244 -109.69 -41.14 56.39
CA SER A 244 -109.28 -39.88 55.78
C SER A 244 -108.68 -40.09 54.39
N HIS A 245 -108.97 -39.18 53.45
CA HIS A 245 -108.34 -39.17 52.14
C HIS A 245 -106.80 -39.07 52.21
N GLN A 246 -106.23 -38.59 53.32
CA GLN A 246 -104.78 -38.52 53.50
C GLN A 246 -104.14 -39.85 53.91
N LYS A 247 -104.92 -40.85 54.34
CA LYS A 247 -104.40 -42.16 54.78
C LYS A 247 -103.55 -42.85 53.72
N LYS A 248 -103.97 -42.77 52.45
CA LYS A 248 -103.26 -43.35 51.31
C LYS A 248 -101.78 -42.92 51.25
N TYR A 249 -101.48 -41.67 51.64
CA TYR A 249 -100.10 -41.16 51.62
C TYR A 249 -99.27 -41.68 52.79
N TYR A 250 -99.89 -41.89 53.96
CA TYR A 250 -99.25 -42.58 55.07
C TYR A 250 -98.87 -44.01 54.70
N ASP A 251 -99.78 -44.75 54.09
CA ASP A 251 -99.54 -46.15 53.71
C ASP A 251 -98.45 -46.31 52.65
N THR A 252 -98.34 -45.36 51.73
CA THR A 252 -97.29 -45.38 50.71
C THR A 252 -95.93 -44.94 51.25
N LEU A 253 -95.87 -43.93 52.13
CA LEU A 253 -94.62 -43.27 52.47
C LEU A 253 -94.04 -43.59 53.85
N HIS A 254 -94.84 -44.08 54.79
CA HIS A 254 -94.35 -44.38 56.13
C HIS A 254 -93.23 -45.44 56.04
N ASP A 255 -92.06 -45.12 56.59
CA ASP A 255 -90.85 -45.95 56.53
C ASP A 255 -90.35 -46.30 55.10
N SER A 256 -90.67 -45.47 54.10
CA SER A 256 -90.20 -45.64 52.72
C SER A 256 -88.83 -45.01 52.47
N ASP A 257 -88.05 -45.59 51.54
CA ASP A 257 -86.80 -45.00 51.05
C ASP A 257 -86.99 -43.57 50.49
N GLU A 258 -88.16 -43.29 49.90
CA GLU A 258 -88.47 -41.96 49.38
C GLU A 258 -88.60 -40.92 50.50
N LEU A 259 -89.20 -41.28 51.63
CA LEU A 259 -89.29 -40.40 52.80
C LEU A 259 -87.91 -40.21 53.44
N HIS A 260 -87.12 -41.26 53.58
CA HIS A 260 -85.75 -41.16 54.09
C HIS A 260 -84.87 -40.26 53.21
N ALA A 261 -84.97 -40.38 51.88
CA ALA A 261 -84.27 -39.50 50.95
C ALA A 261 -84.75 -38.04 51.05
N TYR A 262 -86.03 -37.81 51.32
CA TYR A 262 -86.54 -36.46 51.61
C TYR A 262 -85.97 -35.90 52.92
N ASP A 263 -85.93 -36.71 53.99
CA ASP A 263 -85.42 -36.29 55.29
C ASP A 263 -83.93 -35.97 55.24
N ASP A 264 -83.13 -36.78 54.53
CA ASP A 264 -81.69 -36.52 54.38
C ASP A 264 -81.42 -35.29 53.52
N LEU A 265 -82.24 -35.09 52.48
CA LEU A 265 -82.21 -33.86 51.69
C LEU A 265 -82.61 -32.64 52.53
N GLU A 266 -83.62 -32.75 53.39
CA GLU A 266 -84.02 -31.68 54.32
C GLU A 266 -82.92 -31.36 55.33
N LYS A 267 -82.33 -32.38 55.97
CA LYS A 267 -81.19 -32.21 56.88
C LYS A 267 -80.02 -31.51 56.19
N PHE A 268 -79.68 -31.90 54.96
CA PHE A 268 -78.60 -31.26 54.20
C PHE A 268 -78.94 -29.80 53.89
N ILE A 269 -80.15 -29.49 53.39
CA ILE A 269 -80.56 -28.11 53.08
C ILE A 269 -80.58 -27.22 54.34
N LEU A 270 -80.91 -27.77 55.50
CA LEU A 270 -80.94 -27.04 56.78
C LEU A 270 -79.57 -26.93 57.46
N SER A 271 -78.58 -27.72 57.01
CA SER A 271 -77.25 -27.80 57.60
C SER A 271 -76.48 -26.47 57.52
N HIS A 272 -75.49 -26.33 58.41
CA HIS A 272 -74.53 -25.23 58.35
C HIS A 272 -73.71 -25.27 57.05
N ASP A 273 -73.27 -26.45 56.66
CA ASP A 273 -72.46 -26.71 55.47
C ASP A 273 -73.15 -26.19 54.19
N PHE A 274 -74.44 -26.49 53.99
CA PHE A 274 -75.20 -25.95 52.87
C PHE A 274 -75.26 -24.42 52.88
N LYS A 275 -75.45 -23.79 54.05
CA LYS A 275 -75.50 -22.33 54.19
C LYS A 275 -74.15 -21.70 53.85
N GLU A 276 -73.04 -22.31 54.27
CA GLU A 276 -71.69 -21.85 53.94
C GLU A 276 -71.36 -22.04 52.47
N GLN A 277 -71.63 -23.21 51.88
CA GLN A 277 -71.40 -23.45 50.46
C GLN A 277 -72.24 -22.50 49.58
N LYS A 278 -73.50 -22.26 49.96
CA LYS A 278 -74.35 -21.28 49.30
C LYS A 278 -73.79 -19.86 49.40
N LYS A 279 -73.34 -19.46 50.60
CA LYS A 279 -72.72 -18.15 50.84
C LYS A 279 -71.46 -17.98 49.97
N ALA A 280 -70.59 -19.00 49.93
CA ALA A 280 -69.38 -19.00 49.11
C ALA A 280 -69.67 -18.82 47.61
N ILE A 281 -70.68 -19.51 47.05
CA ILE A 281 -71.10 -19.34 45.64
C ILE A 281 -71.66 -17.93 45.40
N MET A 282 -72.41 -17.39 46.36
CA MET A 282 -73.06 -16.08 46.24
C MET A 282 -72.07 -14.91 46.34
N GLU A 283 -71.05 -15.02 47.19
CA GLU A 283 -70.05 -13.98 47.42
C GLU A 283 -68.91 -14.01 46.40
N LYS A 284 -68.52 -15.19 45.90
CA LYS A 284 -67.46 -15.32 44.90
C LYS A 284 -67.80 -14.54 43.64
N GLY A 285 -66.93 -13.59 43.30
CA GLY A 285 -67.02 -12.76 42.10
C GLY A 285 -66.00 -13.16 41.05
N PHE A 286 -66.10 -12.52 39.88
CA PHE A 286 -65.09 -12.73 38.82
C PHE A 286 -63.69 -12.34 39.30
N HIS A 287 -63.58 -11.33 40.16
CA HIS A 287 -62.30 -10.82 40.65
C HIS A 287 -61.51 -11.82 41.50
N ASP A 288 -62.19 -12.83 42.05
CA ASP A 288 -61.59 -13.90 42.86
C ASP A 288 -61.09 -15.09 42.02
N THR A 289 -61.23 -15.03 40.70
CA THR A 289 -60.87 -16.11 39.78
C THR A 289 -59.43 -15.97 39.26
N ASP A 290 -58.80 -17.09 38.93
CA ASP A 290 -57.46 -17.07 38.32
C ASP A 290 -57.49 -16.47 36.91
N GLU A 291 -58.61 -16.60 36.20
CA GLU A 291 -58.87 -15.89 34.94
C GLU A 291 -58.76 -14.38 35.11
N TYR A 292 -59.34 -13.82 36.17
CA TYR A 292 -59.25 -12.39 36.45
C TYR A 292 -57.85 -11.96 36.86
N LYS A 293 -57.12 -12.77 37.65
CA LYS A 293 -55.71 -12.49 37.97
C LYS A 293 -54.86 -12.37 36.71
N LYS A 294 -55.02 -13.32 35.77
CA LYS A 294 -54.35 -13.28 34.45
C LYS A 294 -54.76 -12.07 33.60
N PHE A 295 -56.04 -11.67 33.65
CA PHE A 295 -56.49 -10.43 33.01
C PHE A 295 -55.86 -9.18 33.64
N ARG A 296 -55.71 -9.13 34.97
CA ARG A 296 -55.05 -8.03 35.67
C ARG A 296 -53.55 -7.98 35.41
N GLU A 297 -52.90 -9.13 35.34
CA GLU A 297 -51.50 -9.28 34.92
C GLU A 297 -51.31 -8.70 33.51
N LEU A 298 -52.19 -9.04 32.57
CA LEU A 298 -52.19 -8.46 31.22
C LEU A 298 -52.32 -6.93 31.24
N GLU A 299 -53.28 -6.40 32.01
CA GLU A 299 -53.49 -4.96 32.14
C GLU A 299 -52.29 -4.23 32.79
N GLN A 300 -51.55 -4.89 33.67
CA GLN A 300 -50.32 -4.38 34.26
C GLN A 300 -49.17 -4.39 33.26
N LEU A 301 -48.94 -5.50 32.55
CA LEU A 301 -47.91 -5.60 31.51
C LEU A 301 -48.16 -4.58 30.38
N LYS A 302 -49.42 -4.29 30.04
CA LYS A 302 -49.77 -3.22 29.08
C LYS A 302 -49.44 -1.80 29.57
N LYS A 303 -49.31 -1.62 30.89
CA LYS A 303 -48.98 -0.32 31.49
C LYS A 303 -47.49 -0.08 31.62
N ASP A 304 -46.68 -1.13 31.54
CA ASP A 304 -45.23 -1.04 31.55
C ASP A 304 -44.71 -0.05 30.49
N GLU A 305 -43.75 0.79 30.88
CA GLU A 305 -43.25 1.86 30.02
C GLU A 305 -42.45 1.31 28.83
N ASN A 306 -41.61 0.30 29.05
CA ASN A 306 -40.83 -0.33 28.00
C ASN A 306 -41.74 -1.06 27.01
N MET A 307 -42.82 -1.67 27.46
CA MET A 307 -43.84 -2.29 26.62
C MET A 307 -44.54 -1.26 25.72
N LYS A 308 -44.90 -0.10 26.28
CA LYS A 308 -45.48 1.01 25.50
C LYS A 308 -44.49 1.55 24.47
N ILE A 309 -43.23 1.76 24.87
CA ILE A 309 -42.16 2.20 23.97
C ILE A 309 -41.97 1.18 22.85
N TYR A 310 -41.88 -0.11 23.17
CA TYR A 310 -41.77 -1.20 22.20
C TYR A 310 -42.87 -1.15 21.14
N PHE A 311 -44.15 -1.13 21.55
CA PHE A 311 -45.26 -1.14 20.59
C PHE A 311 -45.40 0.16 19.80
N LYS A 312 -45.05 1.31 20.40
CA LYS A 312 -45.03 2.60 19.70
C LYS A 312 -43.91 2.64 18.67
N PHE A 313 -42.70 2.23 19.06
CA PHE A 313 -41.53 2.21 18.20
C PHE A 313 -41.63 1.14 17.11
N ALA A 314 -42.29 0.00 17.37
CA ALA A 314 -42.59 -1.03 16.39
C ALA A 314 -43.35 -0.50 15.15
N LYS A 315 -44.07 0.61 15.29
CA LYS A 315 -44.88 1.27 14.25
C LYS A 315 -44.25 2.56 13.71
N SER A 316 -43.05 2.90 14.17
CA SER A 316 -42.39 4.17 13.84
C SER A 316 -41.77 4.14 12.44
N LYS A 317 -41.62 5.32 11.84
CA LYS A 317 -40.90 5.44 10.55
C LYS A 317 -39.40 5.23 10.75
N GLU A 318 -38.91 5.54 11.94
CA GLU A 318 -37.54 5.36 12.43
C GLU A 318 -37.13 3.89 12.36
N LEU A 319 -37.92 2.97 12.94
CA LEU A 319 -37.63 1.53 12.89
C LEU A 319 -37.74 0.97 11.46
N SER A 320 -38.71 1.44 10.69
CA SER A 320 -38.86 1.05 9.28
C SER A 320 -37.62 1.44 8.47
N ASN A 321 -37.17 2.69 8.60
CA ASN A 321 -35.94 3.18 7.98
C ASN A 321 -34.71 2.41 8.49
N TYR A 322 -34.63 2.14 9.80
CA TYR A 322 -33.55 1.34 10.38
C TYR A 322 -33.45 -0.01 9.68
N LYS A 323 -34.54 -0.79 9.63
CA LYS A 323 -34.57 -2.11 8.99
C LYS A 323 -34.26 -2.09 7.49
N GLN A 324 -34.56 -1.00 6.79
CA GLN A 324 -34.26 -0.86 5.35
C GLN A 324 -32.80 -0.53 5.08
N ILE A 325 -32.16 0.24 5.97
CA ILE A 325 -30.80 0.75 5.78
C ILE A 325 -29.77 -0.14 6.47
N ASP A 326 -30.13 -0.82 7.56
CA ASP A 326 -29.28 -1.77 8.27
C ASP A 326 -28.83 -2.89 7.31
N GLY A 327 -27.52 -3.06 7.14
CA GLY A 327 -26.96 -4.03 6.20
C GLY A 327 -27.12 -3.68 4.72
N SER A 328 -27.59 -2.47 4.36
CA SER A 328 -27.71 -2.06 2.96
C SER A 328 -26.35 -1.67 2.34
N ASP A 329 -26.20 -1.88 1.03
CA ASP A 329 -25.01 -1.44 0.27
C ASP A 329 -24.79 0.07 0.39
N LYS A 330 -25.87 0.84 0.49
CA LYS A 330 -25.81 2.30 0.69
C LYS A 330 -25.15 2.68 2.01
N LEU A 331 -25.46 1.96 3.10
CA LEU A 331 -24.84 2.18 4.40
C LEU A 331 -23.39 1.68 4.42
N ALA A 332 -23.13 0.51 3.81
CA ALA A 332 -21.78 -0.01 3.65
C ALA A 332 -20.88 0.99 2.91
N ARG A 333 -21.36 1.55 1.79
CA ARG A 333 -20.68 2.58 1.01
C ARG A 333 -20.45 3.86 1.81
N TYR A 334 -21.41 4.28 2.63
CA TYR A 334 -21.23 5.42 3.53
C TYR A 334 -20.06 5.18 4.50
N HIS A 335 -19.99 4.02 5.14
CA HIS A 335 -18.92 3.70 6.08
C HIS A 335 -17.56 3.52 5.40
N GLU A 336 -17.52 2.88 4.22
CA GLU A 336 -16.32 2.77 3.40
C GLU A 336 -15.74 4.16 3.09
N LEU A 337 -16.58 5.08 2.62
CA LEU A 337 -16.15 6.43 2.30
C LEU A 337 -15.79 7.25 3.54
N ASP A 338 -16.53 7.11 4.64
CA ASP A 338 -16.22 7.77 5.93
C ASP A 338 -14.84 7.34 6.45
N ALA A 339 -14.51 6.05 6.33
CA ALA A 339 -13.21 5.51 6.68
C ALA A 339 -12.13 6.02 5.72
N TYR A 340 -12.37 5.97 4.41
CA TYR A 340 -11.43 6.42 3.39
C TYR A 340 -11.04 7.89 3.52
N ILE A 341 -12.00 8.80 3.72
CA ILE A 341 -11.69 10.24 3.82
C ILE A 341 -10.93 10.62 5.10
N LYS A 342 -10.84 9.71 6.07
CA LYS A 342 -10.11 9.89 7.32
C LYS A 342 -8.70 9.31 7.27
N THR A 343 -8.30 8.65 6.17
CA THR A 343 -6.94 8.13 6.04
C THR A 343 -5.95 9.25 5.75
N ASP A 344 -4.71 9.08 6.22
CA ASP A 344 -3.60 9.99 5.89
C ASP A 344 -3.39 10.06 4.38
N GLU A 345 -3.54 8.93 3.67
CA GLU A 345 -3.45 8.86 2.22
C GLU A 345 -4.40 9.87 1.53
N PHE A 346 -5.68 9.89 1.92
CA PHE A 346 -6.63 10.84 1.34
C PHE A 346 -6.29 12.29 1.72
N ILE A 347 -5.94 12.53 2.98
CA ILE A 347 -5.62 13.87 3.48
C ILE A 347 -4.41 14.45 2.73
N ASP A 348 -3.32 13.68 2.64
CA ASP A 348 -2.09 14.05 1.95
C ASP A 348 -2.34 14.25 0.46
N ARG A 349 -3.09 13.32 -0.15
CA ARG A 349 -3.43 13.40 -1.57
C ARG A 349 -4.28 14.62 -1.88
N LYS A 350 -5.28 14.92 -1.06
CA LYS A 350 -6.10 16.13 -1.18
C LYS A 350 -5.26 17.39 -0.99
N ALA A 351 -4.37 17.43 0.00
CA ALA A 351 -3.46 18.54 0.22
C ALA A 351 -2.58 18.77 -1.01
N TYR A 352 -1.94 17.73 -1.53
CA TYR A 352 -1.13 17.76 -2.75
C TYR A 352 -1.93 18.23 -3.98
N LEU A 353 -3.14 17.70 -4.17
CA LEU A 353 -3.99 18.06 -5.30
C LEU A 353 -4.54 19.49 -5.24
N THR A 354 -4.52 20.10 -4.06
CA THR A 354 -4.98 21.48 -3.79
C THR A 354 -3.85 22.51 -3.88
N LEU A 355 -2.58 22.08 -3.86
CA LEU A 355 -1.42 22.98 -4.08
C LEU A 355 -1.54 23.76 -5.39
N LYS A 356 -0.99 24.98 -5.42
CA LYS A 356 -0.89 25.73 -6.69
C LYS A 356 -0.03 24.92 -7.68
N PRO A 357 -0.33 24.95 -8.99
CA PRO A 357 0.42 24.18 -9.99
C PRO A 357 1.94 24.34 -9.88
N LYS A 358 2.42 25.58 -9.65
CA LYS A 358 3.85 25.87 -9.49
C LYS A 358 4.47 25.24 -8.23
N GLU A 359 3.75 25.22 -7.10
CA GLU A 359 4.24 24.65 -5.84
C GLU A 359 4.32 23.12 -5.95
N ARG A 360 3.30 22.51 -6.57
CA ARG A 360 3.27 21.07 -6.85
C ARG A 360 4.39 20.64 -7.79
N TRP A 361 4.63 21.41 -8.85
CA TRP A 361 5.76 21.19 -9.74
C TRP A 361 7.08 21.22 -8.97
N LYS A 362 7.29 22.21 -8.10
CA LYS A 362 8.51 22.30 -7.27
C LYS A 362 8.71 21.14 -6.30
N GLN A 363 7.65 20.43 -5.90
CA GLN A 363 7.74 19.24 -5.04
C GLN A 363 7.93 17.94 -5.82
N SER A 364 7.91 17.99 -7.16
CA SER A 364 8.07 16.80 -7.99
C SER A 364 9.53 16.37 -8.15
N GLU A 365 9.76 15.08 -8.33
CA GLU A 365 11.09 14.56 -8.67
C GLU A 365 11.60 15.13 -10.01
N GLU A 366 10.69 15.37 -10.95
CA GLU A 366 11.01 15.97 -12.24
C GLU A 366 11.61 17.36 -12.08
N TYR A 367 11.04 18.18 -11.19
CA TYR A 367 11.64 19.48 -10.87
C TYR A 367 13.00 19.34 -10.19
N ALA A 368 13.17 18.38 -9.28
CA ALA A 368 14.46 18.15 -8.64
C ALA A 368 15.57 17.82 -9.68
N ARG A 369 15.27 16.99 -10.68
CA ARG A 369 16.18 16.70 -11.81
C ARG A 369 16.48 17.94 -12.66
N LEU A 370 15.46 18.76 -12.95
CA LEU A 370 15.64 20.01 -13.70
C LEU A 370 16.47 21.04 -12.92
N ASP A 371 16.24 21.16 -11.62
CA ASP A 371 17.00 22.05 -10.74
C ASP A 371 18.48 21.62 -10.67
N GLU A 372 18.73 20.33 -10.50
CA GLU A 372 20.08 19.76 -10.56
C GLU A 372 20.76 20.00 -11.91
N TYR A 373 20.08 19.73 -13.03
CA TYR A 373 20.60 20.05 -14.36
C TYR A 373 20.99 21.52 -14.48
N ASN A 374 20.13 22.44 -14.02
CA ASN A 374 20.42 23.87 -14.09
C ASN A 374 21.63 24.25 -13.21
N ARG A 375 21.74 23.68 -12.01
CA ARG A 375 22.91 23.89 -11.13
C ARG A 375 24.21 23.39 -11.78
N LEU A 376 24.22 22.20 -12.36
CA LEU A 376 25.39 21.65 -13.05
C LEU A 376 25.72 22.43 -14.33
N LYS A 377 24.71 22.81 -15.12
CA LYS A 377 24.86 23.68 -16.28
C LYS A 377 25.53 25.00 -15.93
N ASP A 378 25.22 25.52 -14.74
CA ASP A 378 25.78 26.76 -14.23
C ASP A 378 27.15 26.63 -13.56
N SER A 379 27.63 25.40 -13.35
CA SER A 379 28.95 25.15 -12.74
C SER A 379 30.10 25.69 -13.59
N GLU A 380 31.17 26.11 -12.91
CA GLU A 380 32.37 26.63 -13.56
C GLU A 380 33.03 25.56 -14.44
N MET A 381 33.05 24.30 -13.99
CA MET A 381 33.67 23.18 -14.70
C MET A 381 32.97 22.85 -16.01
N ILE A 382 31.63 22.72 -15.99
CA ILE A 382 30.85 22.45 -17.21
C ILE A 382 30.97 23.62 -18.20
N LYS A 383 30.86 24.87 -17.72
CA LYS A 383 31.02 26.07 -18.55
C LYS A 383 32.41 26.14 -19.17
N TRP A 384 33.45 25.93 -18.37
CA TRP A 384 34.84 25.90 -18.82
C TRP A 384 35.04 24.82 -19.89
N PHE A 385 34.58 23.59 -19.64
CA PHE A 385 34.71 22.50 -20.60
C PHE A 385 34.05 22.83 -21.94
N PHE A 386 32.76 23.19 -21.97
CA PHE A 386 32.10 23.45 -23.25
C PHE A 386 32.65 24.69 -23.98
N LYS A 387 33.15 25.68 -23.25
CA LYS A 387 33.81 26.86 -23.82
C LYS A 387 35.16 26.53 -24.45
N ASP A 388 35.98 25.73 -23.77
CA ASP A 388 37.40 25.58 -24.11
C ASP A 388 37.72 24.26 -24.83
N PHE A 389 36.90 23.21 -24.66
CA PHE A 389 37.15 21.88 -25.26
C PHE A 389 37.25 21.89 -26.79
N SER A 390 36.56 22.82 -27.46
CA SER A 390 36.63 23.01 -28.92
C SER A 390 37.51 24.19 -29.35
N HIS A 391 38.17 24.87 -28.41
CA HIS A 391 38.95 26.06 -28.70
C HIS A 391 40.18 25.72 -29.57
N LYS A 392 40.48 26.60 -30.54
CA LYS A 392 41.58 26.42 -31.51
C LYS A 392 42.97 26.47 -30.86
N LYS A 393 43.10 27.00 -29.65
CA LYS A 393 44.36 27.03 -28.88
C LYS A 393 44.94 25.63 -28.65
N PHE A 394 44.12 24.59 -28.71
CA PHE A 394 44.53 23.20 -28.55
C PHE A 394 44.65 22.42 -29.87
N ASP A 395 44.46 23.07 -31.03
CA ASP A 395 44.51 22.38 -32.34
C ASP A 395 45.86 21.67 -32.55
N TRP A 396 46.94 22.23 -32.02
CA TRP A 396 48.26 21.60 -32.05
C TRP A 396 48.24 20.20 -31.41
N PHE A 397 47.67 20.05 -30.20
CA PHE A 397 47.61 18.77 -29.47
C PHE A 397 46.65 17.76 -30.12
N ARG A 398 45.63 18.23 -30.84
CA ARG A 398 44.73 17.35 -31.62
C ARG A 398 45.36 16.88 -32.93
N THR A 399 46.28 17.68 -33.47
CA THR A 399 46.87 17.48 -34.80
C THR A 399 48.14 16.65 -34.74
N TRP A 400 48.97 16.78 -33.72
CA TRP A 400 50.31 16.23 -33.68
C TRP A 400 50.43 15.06 -32.71
N ASN A 401 50.86 13.90 -33.21
CA ASN A 401 51.17 12.72 -32.42
C ASN A 401 52.68 12.54 -32.32
N LEU A 402 53.21 12.37 -31.11
CA LEU A 402 54.63 12.13 -30.89
C LEU A 402 55.00 10.71 -31.38
N THR A 403 55.92 10.61 -32.33
CA THR A 403 56.34 9.35 -32.96
C THR A 403 57.76 8.94 -32.58
N PHE A 404 58.62 9.90 -32.29
CA PHE A 404 59.98 9.67 -31.84
C PHE A 404 60.41 10.77 -30.89
N ASN A 405 61.12 10.43 -29.83
CA ASN A 405 61.73 11.40 -28.93
C ASN A 405 62.97 10.84 -28.26
N ASP A 406 63.86 11.74 -27.86
CA ASP A 406 64.89 11.48 -26.87
C ASP A 406 65.13 12.74 -26.05
N GLU A 407 65.06 12.62 -24.73
CA GLU A 407 65.30 13.71 -23.78
C GLU A 407 66.76 13.68 -23.27
N PHE A 408 67.57 12.69 -23.66
CA PHE A 408 68.98 12.53 -23.28
C PHE A 408 69.28 12.53 -21.77
N ASP A 409 68.26 12.36 -20.92
CA ASP A 409 68.34 12.33 -19.46
C ASP A 409 68.95 11.05 -18.87
N GLY A 410 69.13 10.01 -19.69
CA GLY A 410 69.56 8.68 -19.24
C GLY A 410 71.04 8.56 -18.85
N GLY A 411 71.84 9.63 -18.97
CA GLY A 411 73.28 9.64 -18.67
C GLY A 411 74.15 8.80 -19.63
N LYS A 412 73.56 8.25 -20.69
CA LYS A 412 74.21 7.48 -21.76
C LYS A 412 73.33 7.49 -23.01
N LEU A 413 73.91 7.13 -24.16
CA LEU A 413 73.17 6.98 -25.41
C LEU A 413 72.19 5.80 -25.36
N ASP A 414 70.96 5.99 -25.84
CA ASP A 414 70.05 4.89 -26.16
C ASP A 414 70.43 4.26 -27.51
N THR A 415 71.21 3.19 -27.47
CA THR A 415 71.68 2.48 -28.68
C THR A 415 70.57 1.75 -29.44
N LYS A 416 69.35 1.68 -28.89
CA LYS A 416 68.17 1.21 -29.66
C LYS A 416 67.64 2.29 -30.59
N LYS A 417 67.88 3.56 -30.27
CA LYS A 417 67.46 4.72 -31.05
C LYS A 417 68.56 5.26 -31.95
N TRP A 418 69.82 5.16 -31.53
CA TRP A 418 70.90 5.89 -32.19
C TRP A 418 72.07 5.00 -32.60
N LEU A 419 72.51 5.17 -33.85
CA LEU A 419 73.83 4.77 -34.33
C LEU A 419 74.83 5.91 -34.07
N THR A 420 76.10 5.58 -33.84
CA THR A 420 77.19 6.54 -33.56
C THR A 420 78.14 6.79 -34.74
N ARG A 421 77.75 6.31 -35.92
CA ARG A 421 78.49 6.28 -37.18
C ARG A 421 77.50 6.49 -38.33
N TYR A 422 77.95 6.86 -39.53
CA TYR A 422 77.06 6.98 -40.69
C TYR A 422 76.26 5.69 -40.92
N TYR A 423 75.01 5.82 -41.34
CA TYR A 423 74.12 4.69 -41.61
C TYR A 423 74.78 3.66 -42.54
N TRP A 424 75.36 4.10 -43.66
CA TRP A 424 76.07 3.22 -44.58
C TRP A 424 77.37 2.62 -44.02
N GLY A 425 77.95 3.21 -42.98
CA GLY A 425 79.11 2.62 -42.30
C GLY A 425 78.68 1.44 -41.46
N GLU A 426 77.51 1.56 -40.82
CA GLU A 426 76.88 0.43 -40.14
C GLU A 426 76.45 -0.65 -41.13
N GLU A 427 75.75 -0.30 -42.22
CA GLU A 427 75.18 -1.29 -43.15
C GLU A 427 76.21 -1.96 -44.07
N MET A 428 77.26 -1.26 -44.50
CA MET A 428 78.25 -1.82 -45.44
C MET A 428 79.50 -2.37 -44.74
N LEU A 429 79.94 -1.74 -43.64
CA LEU A 429 81.24 -2.04 -43.03
C LEU A 429 81.15 -2.59 -41.61
N HIS A 430 80.00 -2.44 -40.94
CA HIS A 430 79.89 -2.53 -39.47
C HIS A 430 81.01 -1.72 -38.77
N ASN A 431 81.43 -0.61 -39.38
CA ASN A 431 82.52 0.24 -38.91
C ASN A 431 82.27 1.71 -39.29
N THR A 432 83.01 2.62 -38.67
CA THR A 432 82.91 4.06 -38.94
C THR A 432 83.90 4.51 -40.02
N TYR A 433 83.53 5.58 -40.72
CA TYR A 433 84.35 6.28 -41.71
C TYR A 433 83.96 7.75 -41.73
N SER A 434 84.79 8.59 -42.35
CA SER A 434 84.47 10.00 -42.63
C SER A 434 84.37 10.26 -44.13
N LEU A 435 83.66 11.31 -44.51
CA LEU A 435 83.58 11.73 -45.91
C LEU A 435 84.91 12.36 -46.37
N LEU A 436 85.17 12.34 -47.68
CA LEU A 436 86.44 12.78 -48.27
C LEU A 436 86.90 14.16 -47.77
N ASP A 437 85.98 15.12 -47.78
CA ASP A 437 86.23 16.53 -47.42
C ASP A 437 86.28 16.80 -45.92
N GLU A 438 85.92 15.82 -45.09
CA GLU A 438 85.95 15.96 -43.64
C GLU A 438 87.39 15.86 -43.12
N LYS A 439 87.74 16.81 -42.24
CA LYS A 439 89.05 16.87 -41.58
C LYS A 439 89.10 16.13 -40.25
N HIS A 440 87.99 15.50 -39.87
CA HIS A 440 87.84 14.81 -38.60
C HIS A 440 87.44 13.35 -38.80
N TYR A 441 87.80 12.49 -37.86
CA TYR A 441 87.35 11.11 -37.78
C TYR A 441 86.08 11.00 -36.93
N ILE A 442 85.04 10.34 -37.43
CA ILE A 442 83.86 10.00 -36.62
C ILE A 442 84.22 8.89 -35.65
N SER A 443 84.30 9.24 -34.37
CA SER A 443 84.90 8.44 -33.29
C SER A 443 84.04 7.28 -32.73
N ASP A 444 82.92 6.98 -33.38
CA ASP A 444 81.98 5.95 -32.97
C ASP A 444 81.55 6.06 -31.49
N GLY A 445 81.13 7.26 -31.10
CA GLY A 445 80.54 7.53 -29.78
C GLY A 445 81.51 8.06 -28.72
N LYS A 446 82.84 7.96 -28.91
CA LYS A 446 83.83 8.46 -27.93
C LYS A 446 83.80 9.99 -27.75
N ASN A 447 83.31 10.70 -28.76
CA ASN A 447 83.14 12.15 -28.75
C ASN A 447 81.74 12.59 -28.30
N LEU A 448 80.96 11.70 -27.68
CA LEU A 448 79.68 12.00 -27.06
C LEU A 448 79.84 12.05 -25.55
N ASP A 449 79.19 13.02 -24.91
CA ASP A 449 79.14 13.17 -23.46
C ASP A 449 77.69 13.44 -23.02
N PHE A 450 77.27 12.78 -21.95
CA PHE A 450 75.91 12.85 -21.39
C PHE A 450 75.93 13.38 -19.95
N THR A 451 76.99 14.11 -19.58
CA THR A 451 77.09 14.77 -18.27
C THR A 451 76.21 16.02 -18.22
N GLY A 452 75.23 15.99 -17.32
CA GLY A 452 74.10 16.92 -17.34
C GLY A 452 72.99 16.40 -18.26
N SER A 453 71.74 16.75 -17.97
CA SER A 453 70.54 16.38 -18.75
C SER A 453 70.55 16.95 -20.17
N HIS A 454 71.45 16.48 -21.03
CA HIS A 454 71.59 16.81 -22.45
C HIS A 454 72.72 15.97 -23.07
N LEU A 455 72.66 15.79 -24.39
CA LEU A 455 73.76 15.27 -25.20
C LEU A 455 74.75 16.39 -25.53
N LYS A 456 76.05 16.12 -25.41
CA LYS A 456 77.13 16.93 -25.96
C LYS A 456 77.83 16.19 -27.09
N ILE A 457 77.96 16.84 -28.24
CA ILE A 457 78.76 16.36 -29.38
C ILE A 457 80.02 17.22 -29.45
N ILE A 458 81.18 16.59 -29.24
CA ILE A 458 82.45 17.27 -29.00
C ILE A 458 83.39 17.04 -30.18
N THR A 459 83.84 18.10 -30.84
CA THR A 459 84.99 17.99 -31.75
C THR A 459 86.28 18.18 -30.95
N ARG A 460 87.30 17.35 -31.17
CA ARG A 460 88.58 17.40 -30.45
C ARG A 460 89.73 17.45 -31.45
N LYS A 461 90.80 18.18 -31.09
CA LYS A 461 92.09 18.07 -31.77
C LYS A 461 92.82 16.85 -31.20
N GLU A 462 92.66 15.73 -31.87
CA GLU A 462 93.08 14.41 -31.43
C GLU A 462 93.40 13.58 -32.68
N LYS A 463 94.59 12.98 -32.72
CA LYS A 463 94.99 12.13 -33.85
C LYS A 463 94.21 10.83 -33.84
N ALA A 464 93.76 10.40 -35.01
CA ALA A 464 93.09 9.12 -35.19
C ALA A 464 93.40 8.54 -36.58
N ASP A 465 93.52 7.22 -36.66
CA ASP A 465 93.59 6.47 -37.91
C ASP A 465 92.22 5.89 -38.23
N GLY A 466 91.80 5.99 -39.49
CA GLY A 466 90.47 5.55 -39.89
C GLY A 466 90.31 5.42 -41.40
N LEU A 467 89.06 5.34 -41.84
CA LEU A 467 88.70 5.26 -43.25
C LEU A 467 88.08 6.57 -43.74
N LYS A 468 88.45 6.98 -44.95
CA LYS A 468 87.70 7.98 -45.73
C LYS A 468 86.95 7.30 -46.85
N TRP A 469 85.70 7.69 -47.06
CA TRP A 469 84.98 7.34 -48.29
C TRP A 469 85.37 8.28 -49.42
N ASN A 470 86.03 7.74 -50.43
CA ASN A 470 86.37 8.41 -51.68
C ASN A 470 85.43 7.88 -52.79
N PRO A 471 84.69 8.73 -53.52
CA PRO A 471 83.79 8.28 -54.58
C PRO A 471 84.43 7.44 -55.69
N ASP A 472 85.72 7.66 -55.99
CA ASP A 472 86.44 6.96 -57.06
C ASP A 472 87.17 5.70 -56.56
N LEU A 473 87.61 5.68 -55.30
CA LEU A 473 88.48 4.64 -54.73
C LEU A 473 87.82 3.79 -53.64
N GLY A 474 86.60 4.13 -53.22
CA GLY A 474 85.93 3.50 -52.09
C GLY A 474 86.54 3.89 -50.75
N PHE A 475 86.64 2.95 -49.80
CA PHE A 475 87.19 3.21 -48.47
C PHE A 475 88.72 3.19 -48.46
N VAL A 476 89.34 4.33 -48.13
CA VAL A 476 90.79 4.52 -48.11
C VAL A 476 91.27 4.76 -46.68
N PRO A 477 92.29 4.02 -46.17
CA PRO A 477 92.94 4.33 -44.90
C PRO A 477 93.48 5.77 -44.89
N SER A 478 93.26 6.49 -43.81
CA SER A 478 93.63 7.91 -43.69
C SER A 478 93.93 8.27 -42.24
N GLU A 479 94.92 9.16 -42.06
CA GLU A 479 95.20 9.80 -40.79
C GLU A 479 94.36 11.08 -40.65
N PHE A 480 93.87 11.33 -39.44
CA PHE A 480 93.08 12.50 -39.09
C PHE A 480 93.73 13.23 -37.91
N GLU A 481 93.71 14.56 -37.95
CA GLU A 481 94.22 15.42 -36.86
C GLU A 481 93.12 15.81 -35.86
N TYR A 482 91.87 15.41 -36.12
CA TYR A 482 90.70 15.73 -35.31
C TYR A 482 89.77 14.53 -35.19
N THR A 483 89.05 14.43 -34.06
CA THR A 483 87.93 13.50 -33.86
C THR A 483 86.63 14.26 -33.63
N SER A 484 85.50 13.66 -33.98
CA SER A 484 84.18 14.23 -33.69
C SER A 484 83.10 13.16 -33.49
N GLY A 485 81.88 13.61 -33.21
CA GLY A 485 80.73 12.76 -32.96
C GLY A 485 79.60 12.96 -33.97
N LEU A 486 78.89 11.87 -34.24
CA LEU A 486 77.67 11.82 -35.03
C LEU A 486 76.73 10.81 -34.38
N ILE A 487 75.46 11.15 -34.28
CA ILE A 487 74.39 10.19 -34.01
C ILE A 487 73.33 10.24 -35.11
N ASN A 488 72.75 9.10 -35.47
CA ASN A 488 71.61 9.07 -36.39
C ASN A 488 70.63 7.93 -36.08
N SER A 489 69.39 8.09 -36.54
CA SER A 489 68.31 7.12 -36.32
C SER A 489 68.10 6.15 -37.48
N GLY A 490 69.01 6.06 -38.45
CA GLY A 490 68.79 5.37 -39.73
C GLY A 490 68.28 3.93 -39.64
N LYS A 491 68.62 3.21 -38.57
CA LYS A 491 68.19 1.82 -38.32
C LYS A 491 66.92 1.70 -37.47
N SER A 492 66.60 2.73 -36.68
CA SER A 492 65.59 2.68 -35.62
C SER A 492 64.33 3.47 -35.95
N PHE A 493 64.48 4.61 -36.63
CA PHE A 493 63.41 5.54 -36.91
C PHE A 493 63.67 6.29 -38.21
N ARG A 494 62.70 6.18 -39.11
CA ARG A 494 62.57 6.94 -40.36
C ARG A 494 61.13 7.40 -40.45
N GLN A 495 60.91 8.60 -40.97
CA GLN A 495 59.56 9.14 -41.11
C GLN A 495 59.46 9.99 -42.36
N GLN A 496 58.36 9.82 -43.09
CA GLN A 496 57.94 10.70 -44.17
C GLN A 496 56.97 11.74 -43.60
N TYR A 497 57.25 13.03 -43.86
CA TYR A 497 56.48 14.16 -43.34
C TYR A 497 56.48 14.27 -41.82
N GLY A 498 55.90 15.35 -41.31
CA GLY A 498 55.74 15.58 -39.88
C GLY A 498 56.45 16.84 -39.39
N LEU A 499 56.53 16.99 -38.06
CA LEU A 499 57.26 18.04 -37.38
C LEU A 499 58.48 17.43 -36.71
N PHE A 500 59.66 17.94 -37.02
CA PHE A 500 60.93 17.49 -36.45
C PHE A 500 61.54 18.68 -35.73
N GLU A 501 61.70 18.57 -34.42
CA GLU A 501 62.20 19.65 -33.58
C GLU A 501 63.23 19.18 -32.57
N ALA A 502 64.24 20.00 -32.33
CA ALA A 502 65.25 19.75 -31.32
C ALA A 502 65.65 21.04 -30.62
N LYS A 503 65.85 20.94 -29.30
CA LYS A 503 66.37 22.04 -28.49
C LYS A 503 67.89 21.95 -28.44
N ILE A 504 68.53 22.84 -29.19
CA ILE A 504 69.97 22.78 -29.46
C ILE A 504 70.62 24.08 -29.05
N LYS A 505 71.78 23.98 -28.41
CA LYS A 505 72.75 25.06 -28.26
C LYS A 505 73.95 24.74 -29.14
N PHE A 506 74.08 25.47 -30.25
CA PHE A 506 75.23 25.32 -31.12
C PHE A 506 76.51 25.82 -30.43
N ALA A 507 77.61 25.10 -30.63
CA ALA A 507 78.92 25.48 -30.11
C ALA A 507 79.28 26.92 -30.48
N ASN A 508 79.94 27.68 -29.60
CA ASN A 508 80.48 28.99 -29.96
C ASN A 508 81.81 28.85 -30.74
N ALA A 509 81.81 28.06 -31.82
CA ALA A 509 82.95 27.78 -32.68
C ALA A 509 82.56 28.01 -34.16
N PRO A 510 82.86 29.17 -34.75
CA PRO A 510 82.44 29.51 -36.11
C PRO A 510 82.94 28.55 -37.21
N LYS A 511 84.11 27.93 -37.00
CA LYS A 511 84.73 27.00 -37.96
C LYS A 511 84.22 25.56 -37.85
N VAL A 512 83.54 25.22 -36.76
CA VAL A 512 82.95 23.90 -36.53
C VAL A 512 81.54 23.90 -37.11
N LEU A 513 81.26 22.93 -37.97
CA LEU A 513 79.91 22.67 -38.44
C LEU A 513 79.18 21.84 -37.39
N ASN A 514 78.19 22.45 -36.74
CA ASN A 514 77.18 21.72 -35.98
C ASN A 514 75.94 21.58 -36.85
N ALA A 515 75.34 20.39 -36.89
CA ALA A 515 74.20 20.13 -37.78
C ALA A 515 73.17 19.22 -37.12
N PHE A 516 71.90 19.63 -37.26
CA PHE A 516 70.71 18.80 -37.16
C PHE A 516 70.12 18.69 -38.57
N TRP A 517 70.13 17.47 -39.09
CA TRP A 517 69.83 17.22 -40.49
C TRP A 517 69.10 15.88 -40.68
N MET A 518 68.57 15.71 -41.88
CA MET A 518 67.84 14.51 -42.28
C MET A 518 68.24 14.08 -43.68
N VAL A 519 68.29 12.78 -43.89
CA VAL A 519 68.60 12.18 -45.20
C VAL A 519 67.86 10.85 -45.35
N GLY A 520 67.61 10.45 -46.60
CA GLY A 520 67.11 9.11 -46.94
C GLY A 520 68.26 8.11 -47.11
N ASP A 521 68.07 7.14 -47.99
CA ASP A 521 69.12 6.17 -48.33
C ASP A 521 70.20 6.78 -49.24
N GLU A 522 69.85 7.73 -50.09
CA GLU A 522 70.78 8.46 -50.95
C GLU A 522 71.29 9.75 -50.28
N GLN A 523 72.45 10.27 -50.71
CA GLN A 523 73.04 11.51 -50.13
C GLN A 523 72.17 12.76 -50.36
N THR A 524 71.26 12.70 -51.33
CA THR A 524 70.30 13.71 -51.72
C THR A 524 68.97 13.00 -51.98
N PRO A 525 67.81 13.59 -51.64
CA PRO A 525 67.65 14.87 -50.98
C PRO A 525 68.14 14.86 -49.52
N HIS A 526 68.80 15.95 -49.12
CA HIS A 526 69.32 16.18 -47.77
C HIS A 526 68.70 17.46 -47.22
N ILE A 527 68.02 17.36 -46.08
CA ILE A 527 67.41 18.50 -45.40
C ILE A 527 68.29 18.92 -44.23
N ASP A 528 68.75 20.17 -44.24
CA ASP A 528 69.30 20.83 -43.06
C ASP A 528 68.14 21.40 -42.23
N VAL A 529 67.74 20.72 -41.14
CA VAL A 529 66.77 21.29 -40.19
C VAL A 529 67.36 22.52 -39.53
N ALA A 530 68.61 22.43 -39.07
CA ALA A 530 69.43 23.58 -38.73
C ALA A 530 70.92 23.20 -38.71
N LYS A 531 71.75 24.01 -39.38
CA LYS A 531 73.21 23.91 -39.29
C LYS A 531 73.86 25.22 -38.96
N ALA A 532 75.02 25.17 -38.31
CA ALA A 532 75.71 26.36 -37.86
C ALA A 532 77.23 26.25 -37.98
N ASN A 533 77.80 26.90 -39.01
CA ASN A 533 79.23 27.19 -39.17
C ASN A 533 79.41 28.66 -39.61
N GLY A 534 79.82 29.54 -38.69
CA GLY A 534 79.95 30.99 -38.91
C GLY A 534 78.62 31.74 -39.10
N LYS A 535 77.65 31.13 -39.78
CA LYS A 535 76.24 31.51 -39.90
C LYS A 535 75.37 30.35 -39.47
N CYS A 536 74.15 30.63 -39.01
CA CYS A 536 73.11 29.60 -38.89
C CYS A 536 72.42 29.50 -40.24
N SER A 537 72.10 28.31 -40.73
CA SER A 537 71.33 28.14 -41.95
C SER A 537 70.41 26.93 -41.89
N VAL A 538 69.33 27.02 -42.64
CA VAL A 538 68.36 25.95 -42.87
C VAL A 538 68.21 25.78 -44.38
N GLY A 539 67.79 24.61 -44.82
CA GLY A 539 67.64 24.38 -46.25
C GLY A 539 67.45 22.93 -46.64
N ILE A 540 67.39 22.72 -47.95
CA ILE A 540 67.34 21.42 -48.58
C ILE A 540 68.23 21.44 -49.82
N GLN A 541 68.98 20.37 -49.99
CA GLN A 541 69.79 20.10 -51.17
C GLN A 541 69.24 18.88 -51.89
N THR A 542 68.99 19.00 -53.19
CA THR A 542 68.64 17.91 -54.10
C THR A 542 69.67 17.86 -55.24
N ASP A 543 69.55 16.86 -56.12
CA ASP A 543 70.46 16.73 -57.29
C ASP A 543 70.35 17.90 -58.27
N THR A 544 69.18 18.55 -58.30
CA THR A 544 68.83 19.56 -59.29
C THR A 544 68.87 20.99 -58.74
N GLU A 545 68.62 21.20 -57.45
CA GLU A 545 68.52 22.53 -56.85
C GLU A 545 68.93 22.52 -55.37
N THR A 546 69.42 23.65 -54.87
CA THR A 546 69.66 23.87 -53.45
C THR A 546 68.88 25.07 -52.97
N PHE A 547 67.96 24.87 -52.02
CA PHE A 547 67.34 25.94 -51.26
C PHE A 547 68.08 26.14 -49.95
N LYS A 548 68.61 27.34 -49.70
CA LYS A 548 69.34 27.65 -48.47
C LYS A 548 69.02 29.05 -47.93
N LYS A 549 68.52 29.10 -46.70
CA LYS A 549 68.32 30.36 -45.97
C LYS A 549 69.41 30.54 -44.92
N LYS A 550 70.20 31.61 -45.04
CA LYS A 550 71.19 32.01 -44.03
C LYS A 550 70.56 32.97 -43.01
N LEU A 551 70.87 32.77 -41.74
CA LEU A 551 70.44 33.54 -40.58
C LEU A 551 71.68 34.04 -39.80
N SER A 552 71.54 35.14 -39.05
CA SER A 552 72.65 35.74 -38.29
C SER A 552 72.99 34.90 -37.06
N ARG A 553 74.20 34.32 -37.01
CA ARG A 553 74.66 33.48 -35.87
C ARG A 553 74.73 34.25 -34.56
N SER A 554 75.08 35.54 -34.58
CA SER A 554 75.19 36.37 -33.37
C SER A 554 73.89 36.41 -32.55
N LYS A 555 72.73 36.17 -33.19
CA LYS A 555 71.42 36.10 -32.51
C LYS A 555 71.16 34.76 -31.82
N PHE A 556 71.96 33.73 -32.12
CA PHE A 556 71.76 32.37 -31.63
C PHE A 556 72.95 31.80 -30.84
N SER A 557 74.07 32.53 -30.74
CA SER A 557 75.31 31.98 -30.19
C SER A 557 75.18 31.73 -28.68
N GLY A 558 75.59 30.53 -28.23
CA GLY A 558 75.77 30.19 -26.83
C GLY A 558 74.49 29.98 -26.01
N ASN A 559 73.31 30.01 -26.62
CA ASN A 559 72.02 29.77 -25.96
C ASN A 559 71.27 28.62 -26.63
N TYR A 560 70.36 27.98 -25.88
CA TYR A 560 69.45 26.98 -26.44
C TYR A 560 68.34 27.63 -27.26
N PHE A 561 68.07 27.07 -28.43
CA PHE A 561 66.91 27.37 -29.26
C PHE A 561 66.26 26.08 -29.72
N ILE A 562 64.94 26.11 -29.92
CA ILE A 562 64.20 25.01 -30.54
C ILE A 562 64.19 25.26 -32.04
N TYR A 563 64.94 24.43 -32.76
CA TYR A 563 64.97 24.41 -34.22
C TYR A 563 63.98 23.38 -34.69
N ALA A 564 63.02 23.79 -35.52
CA ALA A 564 61.94 22.94 -35.97
C ALA A 564 61.78 23.01 -37.49
N MET A 565 61.39 21.90 -38.08
CA MET A 565 60.98 21.79 -39.47
C MET A 565 59.65 21.03 -39.55
N GLU A 566 58.64 21.69 -40.11
CA GLU A 566 57.40 21.04 -40.55
C GLU A 566 57.52 20.67 -42.02
N TRP A 567 57.35 19.39 -42.33
CA TRP A 567 57.40 18.83 -43.68
C TRP A 567 56.08 18.15 -44.01
N SER A 568 55.47 18.53 -45.13
CA SER A 568 54.31 17.90 -45.73
C SER A 568 54.60 17.57 -47.19
N ALA A 569 53.68 16.89 -47.88
CA ALA A 569 53.84 16.52 -49.29
C ALA A 569 54.06 17.73 -50.22
N ASP A 570 53.59 18.91 -49.82
CA ASP A 570 53.56 20.13 -50.62
C ASP A 570 54.50 21.24 -50.12
N LYS A 571 55.02 21.15 -48.89
CA LYS A 571 55.76 22.25 -48.27
C LYS A 571 56.71 21.78 -47.18
N ILE A 572 57.87 22.44 -47.10
CA ILE A 572 58.72 22.43 -45.91
C ILE A 572 58.76 23.84 -45.32
N THR A 573 58.59 23.94 -44.00
CA THR A 573 58.62 25.19 -43.24
C THR A 573 59.57 25.04 -42.07
N TRP A 574 60.56 25.91 -41.96
CA TRP A 574 61.50 25.96 -40.84
C TRP A 574 61.09 27.06 -39.87
N SER A 575 61.22 26.78 -38.57
CA SER A 575 60.96 27.74 -37.51
C SER A 575 61.99 27.66 -36.39
N ILE A 576 62.15 28.75 -35.65
CA ILE A 576 62.98 28.81 -34.45
C ILE A 576 62.13 29.38 -33.32
N ASN A 577 62.01 28.63 -32.21
CA ASN A 577 61.10 28.94 -31.09
C ASN A 577 59.67 29.27 -31.59
N GLY A 578 59.18 28.48 -32.54
CA GLY A 578 57.84 28.63 -33.15
C GLY A 578 57.70 29.78 -34.16
N LEU A 579 58.76 30.57 -34.42
CA LEU A 579 58.72 31.65 -35.41
C LEU A 579 59.23 31.15 -36.77
N GLU A 580 58.40 31.17 -37.82
CA GLU A 580 58.80 30.78 -39.19
C GLU A 580 59.96 31.64 -39.72
N VAL A 581 61.05 30.99 -40.14
CA VAL A 581 62.27 31.61 -40.67
C VAL A 581 62.50 31.36 -42.16
N ALA A 582 61.97 30.27 -42.70
CA ALA A 582 62.06 29.91 -44.11
C ALA A 582 60.94 28.95 -44.48
N SER A 583 60.59 28.92 -45.76
CA SER A 583 59.73 27.87 -46.33
C SER A 583 60.01 27.67 -47.82
N THR A 584 59.74 26.47 -48.32
CA THR A 584 59.80 26.11 -49.74
C THR A 584 58.67 25.13 -50.09
N SER A 585 58.21 25.20 -51.34
CA SER A 585 57.26 24.26 -51.95
C SER A 585 57.85 23.60 -53.22
N LYS A 586 59.18 23.67 -53.37
CA LYS A 586 59.91 23.10 -54.50
C LYS A 586 60.75 21.92 -54.04
N ASN A 587 60.82 20.88 -54.88
CA ASN A 587 61.64 19.68 -54.70
C ASN A 587 61.47 19.05 -53.30
N ILE A 588 60.21 18.89 -52.88
CA ILE A 588 59.87 18.35 -51.57
C ILE A 588 60.12 16.83 -51.58
N PRO A 589 60.96 16.29 -50.69
CA PRO A 589 61.23 14.85 -50.64
C PRO A 589 59.95 14.07 -50.40
N GLN A 590 59.91 12.88 -51.00
CA GLN A 590 58.78 11.97 -50.93
C GLN A 590 59.14 10.65 -50.24
N ASP A 591 60.41 10.39 -49.92
CA ASP A 591 60.83 9.16 -49.26
C ASP A 591 61.02 9.38 -47.76
N GLU A 592 60.94 8.32 -46.96
CA GLU A 592 61.20 8.40 -45.52
C GLU A 592 62.66 8.77 -45.25
N MET A 593 62.88 9.66 -44.27
CA MET A 593 64.21 10.14 -43.91
C MET A 593 64.48 9.88 -42.43
N TYR A 594 65.73 9.61 -42.08
CA TYR A 594 66.16 9.52 -40.69
C TYR A 594 66.75 10.84 -40.21
N VAL A 595 66.77 11.05 -38.90
CA VAL A 595 67.38 12.23 -38.28
C VAL A 595 68.83 11.97 -37.90
N ALA A 596 69.66 12.99 -38.00
CA ALA A 596 71.06 12.96 -37.62
C ALA A 596 71.49 14.25 -36.93
N LEU A 597 72.35 14.10 -35.92
CA LEU A 597 72.98 15.18 -35.17
C LEU A 597 74.49 14.97 -35.21
N SER A 598 75.24 16.01 -35.55
CA SER A 598 76.68 15.88 -35.75
C SER A 598 77.42 17.19 -35.55
N ALA A 599 78.69 17.09 -35.18
CA ALA A 599 79.64 18.19 -35.22
C ALA A 599 80.84 17.77 -36.07
N GLY A 600 81.50 18.71 -36.76
CA GLY A 600 82.65 18.36 -37.61
C GLY A 600 83.38 19.55 -38.21
N LEU A 601 84.47 19.24 -38.91
CA LEU A 601 85.36 20.20 -39.57
C LEU A 601 85.56 19.84 -41.05
N TYR A 602 85.54 20.88 -41.90
CA TYR A 602 85.92 20.83 -43.32
C TYR A 602 87.21 21.61 -43.60
N GLU A 603 87.70 22.35 -42.61
CA GLU A 603 88.96 23.09 -42.65
C GLU A 603 89.72 22.87 -41.33
N GLU A 604 91.04 23.02 -41.37
CA GLU A 604 91.87 22.96 -40.17
C GLU A 604 91.68 24.20 -39.29
N ILE A 605 91.81 24.02 -37.98
CA ILE A 605 91.68 25.10 -37.01
C ILE A 605 92.92 25.19 -36.11
N GLN A 606 93.27 26.41 -35.69
CA GLN A 606 94.46 26.64 -34.86
C GLN A 606 94.22 26.33 -33.38
N ASP A 607 93.00 26.59 -32.88
CA ASP A 607 92.62 26.39 -31.47
C ASP A 607 92.29 24.92 -31.14
N GLY A 608 92.79 24.46 -29.98
CA GLY A 608 92.53 23.10 -29.47
C GLY A 608 91.31 22.97 -28.55
N ASN A 609 90.82 24.07 -27.97
CA ASN A 609 89.63 24.05 -27.11
C ASN A 609 88.38 24.43 -27.93
N ILE A 610 87.58 23.42 -28.28
CA ILE A 610 86.41 23.57 -29.12
C ILE A 610 85.16 23.38 -28.24
N PRO A 611 84.31 24.41 -28.05
CA PRO A 611 83.03 24.24 -27.38
C PRO A 611 82.17 23.15 -28.05
N ALA A 612 81.41 22.40 -27.27
CA ALA A 612 80.53 21.35 -27.77
C ALA A 612 79.21 21.90 -28.34
N MET A 613 78.59 21.16 -29.25
CA MET A 613 77.16 21.27 -29.52
C MET A 613 76.41 20.55 -28.41
N GLU A 614 75.42 21.21 -27.81
CA GLU A 614 74.57 20.61 -26.78
C GLU A 614 73.15 20.43 -27.33
N VAL A 615 72.54 19.27 -27.06
CA VAL A 615 71.18 18.91 -27.46
C VAL A 615 70.44 18.47 -26.22
N ASP A 616 69.48 19.28 -25.78
CA ASP A 616 68.65 19.02 -24.60
C ASP A 616 67.67 17.88 -24.90
N TRP A 617 66.87 18.03 -25.96
CA TRP A 617 65.96 16.99 -26.43
C TRP A 617 65.74 17.07 -27.95
N ILE A 618 65.27 15.96 -28.53
CA ILE A 618 64.71 15.89 -29.89
C ILE A 618 63.35 15.22 -29.85
N ARG A 619 62.39 15.77 -30.61
CA ARG A 619 61.03 15.26 -30.72
C ARG A 619 60.55 15.33 -32.16
N CYS A 620 59.97 14.24 -32.64
CA CYS A 620 59.37 14.12 -33.96
C CYS A 620 57.89 13.77 -33.81
N TYR A 621 57.07 14.39 -34.63
CA TYR A 621 55.63 14.24 -34.61
C TYR A 621 55.10 13.95 -36.00
N GLU A 622 54.04 13.15 -36.09
CA GLU A 622 53.24 13.00 -37.30
C GLU A 622 51.89 13.71 -37.14
N LYS A 623 51.26 14.07 -38.27
CA LYS A 623 49.89 14.58 -38.23
C LYS A 623 48.92 13.41 -38.02
N THR A 624 48.01 13.53 -37.06
CA THR A 624 46.88 12.61 -36.91
C THR A 624 46.13 12.53 -38.23
N LYS A 625 46.03 11.33 -38.81
CA LYS A 625 45.22 11.11 -40.00
C LYS A 625 43.77 11.45 -39.62
N LYS A 626 43.18 12.45 -40.29
CA LYS A 626 41.73 12.63 -40.21
C LYS A 626 41.09 11.39 -40.81
N GLU A 627 40.41 10.59 -39.99
CA GLU A 627 39.44 9.63 -40.50
C GLU A 627 38.47 10.42 -41.39
N LYS A 628 38.33 9.97 -42.65
CA LYS A 628 37.49 10.62 -43.65
C LYS A 628 36.01 10.44 -43.36
#